data_AF-A0A662KFC0-F1
#
_entry.id   AF-A0A662KFC0-F1
#
_cell.length_a   1.000
_cell.length_b   1.000
_cell.length_c   1.000
_cell.angle_alpha   90.00
_cell.angle_beta   90.00
_cell.angle_gamma   90.00
#
_symmetry.space_group_name_H-M   'P 1'
#
loop_
_entity.id
_entity.type
_entity.pdbx_description
1 polymer ?
#
loop_
_entity_poly.entity_id
_entity_poly.type
_entity_poly.pdbx_seq_one_letter_code
_entity_poly.pdbx_strand_id
1 'polypeptide(L)'
;MDTANRQSLSLSDEQINLLKKLMKRFISDVKEGVTISDAGWIVNEGRYDRKLMCGIIERKQGMLRISPRKDLLLALHKSDKETKWLAGLCLDMLKVSEVRKIIFELVKKFEENVRFKWIVVAIGLSQMLKELSTHVTTELVFNAGLSAIDWHKEISTASTQLALQLVSTWCDIKPEELNKLEESLNNNFSYKIPYTQGKSDNVEKIKRALKWDKVAQSLNKEEEVITALGILWFIDLCLTSKGIEYPESISVVNEDTWKLLISKTVRLQSEREIVKRIKEICNKLRRIVEGVCWEGVICLPWG
;
A
#
# COMPACT_ATOMS: atom_id res chain seq x y z
N MET A 1 6.69 2.79 48.80
CA MET A 1 6.04 1.57 48.25
C MET A 1 4.57 1.88 48.16
N ASP A 2 4.08 2.26 46.97
CA ASP A 2 2.66 2.37 46.68
C ASP A 2 2.41 1.72 45.32
N THR A 3 2.28 0.40 45.35
CA THR A 3 1.72 -0.37 44.26
C THR A 3 0.22 -0.13 44.23
N ALA A 4 -0.19 0.99 43.62
CA ALA A 4 -1.57 1.21 43.23
C ALA A 4 -1.94 0.15 42.19
N ASN A 5 -2.70 -0.84 42.65
CA ASN A 5 -3.43 -1.83 41.87
C ASN A 5 -3.98 -1.22 40.57
N ARG A 6 -3.30 -1.46 39.44
CA ARG A 6 -3.93 -1.42 38.12
C ARG A 6 -4.83 -2.65 38.00
N GLN A 7 -5.94 -2.65 38.73
CA GLN A 7 -7.04 -3.56 38.44
C GLN A 7 -7.58 -3.17 37.06
N SER A 8 -7.13 -3.88 36.03
CA SER A 8 -7.72 -3.84 34.70
C SER A 8 -9.18 -4.32 34.83
N LEU A 9 -10.13 -3.40 34.87
CA LEU A 9 -11.56 -3.70 34.88
C LEU A 9 -11.90 -4.48 33.61
N SER A 10 -12.41 -5.71 33.77
CA SER A 10 -13.05 -6.45 32.67
C SER A 10 -14.34 -5.74 32.30
N LEU A 11 -14.51 -5.41 31.02
CA LEU A 11 -15.73 -4.79 30.49
C LEU A 11 -16.93 -5.74 30.62
N SER A 12 -18.11 -5.22 30.93
CA SER A 12 -19.35 -5.99 30.87
C SER A 12 -19.80 -6.24 29.43
N ASP A 13 -20.64 -7.24 29.21
CA ASP A 13 -21.17 -7.58 27.88
C ASP A 13 -21.91 -6.40 27.22
N GLU A 14 -22.66 -5.62 28.01
CA GLU A 14 -23.34 -4.41 27.53
C GLU A 14 -22.34 -3.35 27.03
N GLN A 15 -21.22 -3.17 27.73
CA GLN A 15 -20.17 -2.24 27.34
C GLN A 15 -19.45 -2.71 26.08
N ILE A 16 -19.19 -4.01 25.98
CA ILE A 16 -18.60 -4.63 24.78
C ILE A 16 -19.55 -4.43 23.59
N ASN A 17 -20.84 -4.68 23.75
CA ASN A 17 -21.83 -4.51 22.68
C ASN A 17 -21.94 -3.05 22.21
N LEU A 18 -21.95 -2.09 23.14
CA LEU A 18 -21.89 -0.68 22.79
C LEU A 18 -20.63 -0.34 21.99
N LEU A 19 -19.46 -0.79 22.45
CA LEU A 19 -18.20 -0.57 21.76
C LEU A 19 -18.20 -1.13 20.35
N LYS A 20 -18.70 -2.36 20.17
CA LYS A 20 -18.86 -2.97 18.83
C LYS A 20 -19.77 -2.12 17.94
N LYS A 21 -20.89 -1.60 18.47
CA LYS A 21 -21.81 -0.70 17.74
C LYS A 21 -21.09 0.58 17.30
N LEU A 22 -20.34 1.21 18.20
CA LEU A 22 -19.57 2.44 17.91
C LEU A 22 -18.47 2.21 16.88
N MET A 23 -17.72 1.12 17.00
CA MET A 23 -16.66 0.75 16.06
C MET A 23 -17.23 0.47 14.67
N LYS A 24 -18.28 -0.34 14.57
CA LYS A 24 -18.97 -0.64 13.29
C LYS A 24 -19.47 0.64 12.63
N ARG A 25 -20.06 1.56 13.40
CA ARG A 25 -20.51 2.86 12.86
C ARG A 25 -19.35 3.68 12.33
N PHE A 26 -18.27 3.83 13.11
CA PHE A 26 -17.08 4.56 12.69
C PHE A 26 -16.48 3.99 11.41
N ILE A 27 -16.34 2.66 11.33
CA ILE A 27 -15.83 1.96 10.14
C ILE A 27 -16.73 2.26 8.92
N SER A 28 -18.06 2.17 9.06
CA SER A 28 -19.00 2.47 7.96
C SER A 28 -18.86 3.91 7.47
N ASP A 29 -18.88 4.88 8.39
CA ASP A 29 -18.77 6.30 8.04
C ASP A 29 -17.46 6.59 7.30
N VAL A 30 -16.33 6.05 7.79
CA VAL A 30 -15.04 6.22 7.10
C VAL A 30 -15.07 5.55 5.74
N LYS A 31 -15.61 4.34 5.59
CA LYS A 31 -15.76 3.68 4.28
C LYS A 31 -16.51 4.56 3.28
N GLU A 32 -17.60 5.18 3.72
CA GLU A 32 -18.44 6.09 2.93
C GLU A 32 -17.81 7.45 2.62
N GLY A 33 -16.60 7.73 3.12
CA GLY A 33 -15.87 8.96 2.82
C GLY A 33 -16.06 10.08 3.84
N VAL A 34 -16.75 9.81 4.97
CA VAL A 34 -16.89 10.77 6.07
C VAL A 34 -15.52 11.02 6.70
N THR A 35 -15.24 12.29 7.02
CA THR A 35 -13.98 12.67 7.66
C THR A 35 -13.83 12.03 9.05
N ILE A 36 -12.59 11.79 9.49
CA ILE A 36 -12.33 11.22 10.83
C ILE A 36 -12.96 12.07 11.95
N SER A 37 -13.05 13.40 11.79
CA SER A 37 -13.67 14.28 12.79
C SER A 37 -15.18 14.10 12.91
N ASP A 38 -15.84 13.67 11.82
CA ASP A 38 -17.30 13.58 11.73
C ASP A 38 -17.81 12.12 11.78
N ALA A 39 -16.92 11.15 11.68
CA ALA A 39 -17.27 9.73 11.70
C ALA A 39 -17.61 9.20 13.11
N GLY A 40 -18.53 8.24 13.16
CA GLY A 40 -18.77 7.35 14.30
C GLY A 40 -19.76 7.84 15.35
N TRP A 41 -20.42 8.98 15.15
CA TRP A 41 -21.35 9.55 16.12
C TRP A 41 -22.70 8.83 16.14
N ILE A 42 -23.14 8.41 17.33
CA ILE A 42 -24.49 7.88 17.59
C ILE A 42 -25.13 8.56 18.81
N VAL A 43 -26.45 8.54 18.88
CA VAL A 43 -27.22 9.06 20.03
C VAL A 43 -26.98 8.19 21.27
N ASN A 44 -26.75 8.82 22.43
CA ASN A 44 -26.64 8.10 23.70
C ASN A 44 -28.01 7.69 24.25
N GLU A 45 -28.41 6.45 24.01
CA GLU A 45 -29.71 5.90 24.46
C GLU A 45 -29.68 5.35 25.90
N GLY A 46 -28.53 5.35 26.62
CA GLY A 46 -28.37 4.62 27.88
C GLY A 46 -27.60 5.31 29.01
N ARG A 47 -27.73 4.75 30.23
CA ARG A 47 -26.98 5.12 31.44
C ARG A 47 -25.71 4.29 31.60
N TYR A 48 -24.80 4.36 30.61
CA TYR A 48 -23.50 3.69 30.73
C TYR A 48 -22.62 4.38 31.78
N ASP A 49 -21.94 3.59 32.63
CA ASP A 49 -21.05 4.12 33.69
C ASP A 49 -20.02 5.11 33.10
N ARG A 50 -20.02 6.34 33.64
CA ARG A 50 -19.15 7.44 33.20
C ARG A 50 -17.67 7.16 33.45
N LYS A 51 -17.32 6.32 34.43
CA LYS A 51 -15.91 6.09 34.83
C LYS A 51 -15.16 5.11 33.93
N LEU A 52 -15.88 4.25 33.20
CA LEU A 52 -15.27 3.09 32.52
C LEU A 52 -14.75 3.36 31.10
N MET A 53 -15.02 4.55 30.54
CA MET A 53 -14.83 4.85 29.11
C MET A 53 -13.93 6.06 28.82
N CYS A 54 -13.24 6.61 29.84
CA CYS A 54 -12.32 7.73 29.64
C CYS A 54 -11.16 7.33 28.72
N GLY A 55 -11.14 7.88 27.50
CA GLY A 55 -10.09 7.65 26.51
C GLY A 55 -10.48 6.73 25.35
N ILE A 56 -11.48 5.85 25.52
CA ILE A 56 -11.99 4.98 24.44
C ILE A 56 -13.21 5.60 23.73
N ILE A 57 -14.06 6.34 24.46
CA ILE A 57 -15.26 6.97 23.91
C ILE A 57 -15.15 8.49 24.02
N GLU A 58 -15.43 9.17 22.91
CA GLU A 58 -15.67 10.60 22.88
C GLU A 58 -17.16 10.91 23.04
N ARG A 59 -17.45 12.02 23.72
CA ARG A 59 -18.83 12.47 23.98
C ARG A 59 -18.98 13.93 23.59
N LYS A 60 -20.05 14.25 22.85
CA LYS A 60 -20.39 15.62 22.47
C LYS A 60 -21.89 15.76 22.36
N GLN A 61 -22.49 16.71 23.10
CA GLN A 61 -23.90 17.08 22.99
C GLN A 61 -24.89 15.89 23.00
N GLY A 62 -24.72 14.93 23.91
CA GLY A 62 -25.58 13.74 24.00
C GLY A 62 -25.28 12.63 23.00
N MET A 63 -24.28 12.80 22.13
CA MET A 63 -23.77 11.77 21.22
C MET A 63 -22.48 11.13 21.75
N LEU A 64 -22.24 9.90 21.29
CA LEU A 64 -21.06 9.10 21.60
C LEU A 64 -20.40 8.64 20.31
N ARG A 65 -19.07 8.52 20.32
CA ARG A 65 -18.31 7.80 19.29
C ARG A 65 -17.11 7.10 19.89
N ILE A 66 -16.57 6.13 19.16
CA ILE A 66 -15.24 5.58 19.49
C ILE A 66 -14.16 6.66 19.25
N SER A 67 -13.16 6.72 20.12
CA SER A 67 -11.91 7.47 19.94
C SER A 67 -10.81 6.47 19.61
N PRO A 68 -10.61 6.13 18.33
CA PRO A 68 -9.57 5.19 17.96
C PRO A 68 -8.21 5.87 18.16
N ARG A 69 -7.43 5.34 19.10
CA ARG A 69 -6.08 5.81 19.44
C ARG A 69 -5.14 4.60 19.52
N LYS A 70 -3.83 4.80 19.40
CA LYS A 70 -2.84 3.70 19.31
C LYS A 70 -2.93 2.70 20.48
N ASP A 71 -3.38 3.16 21.64
CA ASP A 71 -3.58 2.40 22.86
C ASP A 71 -4.94 1.68 22.95
N LEU A 72 -5.83 1.80 21.96
CA LEU A 72 -7.14 1.15 21.94
C LEU A 72 -7.05 -0.37 22.08
N LEU A 73 -6.11 -1.01 21.36
CA LEU A 73 -5.89 -2.45 21.46
C LEU A 73 -5.37 -2.87 22.84
N LEU A 74 -4.55 -2.04 23.49
CA LEU A 74 -4.10 -2.26 24.86
C LEU A 74 -5.26 -2.14 25.84
N ALA A 75 -6.14 -1.16 25.64
CA ALA A 75 -7.31 -0.97 26.46
C ALA A 75 -8.31 -2.14 26.35
N LEU A 76 -8.34 -2.83 25.19
CA LEU A 76 -9.24 -3.95 24.90
C LEU A 76 -8.53 -5.32 24.93
N HIS A 77 -7.38 -5.43 25.60
CA HIS A 77 -6.58 -6.66 25.60
C HIS A 77 -7.30 -7.89 26.19
N LYS A 78 -8.29 -7.70 27.07
CA LYS A 78 -9.11 -8.79 27.64
C LYS A 78 -10.44 -9.05 26.90
N SER A 79 -10.73 -8.28 25.85
CA SER A 79 -11.97 -8.45 25.08
C SER A 79 -11.93 -9.67 24.15
N ASP A 80 -13.10 -10.07 23.66
CA ASP A 80 -13.25 -11.14 22.68
C ASP A 80 -12.57 -10.81 21.34
N LYS A 81 -12.38 -11.86 20.52
CA LYS A 81 -11.69 -11.76 19.23
C LYS A 81 -12.34 -10.75 18.27
N GLU A 82 -13.67 -10.71 18.21
CA GLU A 82 -14.38 -9.77 17.32
C GLU A 82 -14.13 -8.32 17.76
N THR A 83 -14.18 -8.05 19.07
CA THR A 83 -13.89 -6.70 19.60
C THR A 83 -12.47 -6.24 19.27
N LYS A 84 -11.48 -7.12 19.42
CA LYS A 84 -10.08 -6.81 19.07
C LYS A 84 -9.90 -6.58 17.58
N TRP A 85 -10.55 -7.41 16.76
CA TRP A 85 -10.54 -7.27 15.31
C TRP A 85 -11.17 -5.93 14.87
N LEU A 86 -12.34 -5.57 15.40
CA LEU A 86 -12.99 -4.28 15.13
C LEU A 86 -12.11 -3.09 15.57
N ALA A 87 -11.46 -3.20 16.73
CA ALA A 87 -10.56 -2.17 17.22
C ALA A 87 -9.35 -1.98 16.29
N GLY A 88 -8.75 -3.08 15.83
CA GLY A 88 -7.68 -3.04 14.84
C GLY A 88 -8.14 -2.41 13.53
N LEU A 89 -9.32 -2.77 13.05
CA LEU A 89 -9.92 -2.20 11.85
C LEU A 89 -10.19 -0.69 12.00
N CYS A 90 -10.65 -0.22 13.16
CA CYS A 90 -10.79 1.23 13.42
C CYS A 90 -9.44 1.96 13.34
N LEU A 91 -8.35 1.35 13.84
CA LEU A 91 -7.01 1.95 13.76
C LEU A 91 -6.51 2.00 12.32
N ASP A 92 -6.82 1.01 11.51
CA ASP A 92 -6.50 1.04 10.08
C ASP A 92 -7.31 2.08 9.32
N MET A 93 -8.60 2.25 9.65
CA MET A 93 -9.44 3.27 9.03
C MET A 93 -8.91 4.71 9.25
N LEU A 94 -8.21 4.97 10.37
CA LEU A 94 -7.49 6.23 10.55
C LEU A 94 -6.39 6.43 9.50
N LYS A 95 -5.58 5.37 9.28
CA LYS A 95 -4.49 5.38 8.31
C LYS A 95 -5.02 5.44 6.87
N VAL A 96 -6.13 4.77 6.57
CA VAL A 96 -6.83 4.84 5.28
C VAL A 96 -7.16 6.28 4.92
N SER A 97 -7.62 7.09 5.88
CA SER A 97 -7.88 8.51 5.64
C SER A 97 -6.61 9.29 5.26
N GLU A 98 -5.44 8.92 5.77
CA GLU A 98 -4.17 9.53 5.37
C GLU A 98 -3.78 9.12 3.94
N VAL A 99 -3.93 7.84 3.58
CA VAL A 99 -3.65 7.36 2.22
C VAL A 99 -4.60 7.97 1.19
N ARG A 100 -5.87 8.18 1.54
CA ARG A 100 -6.81 8.93 0.70
C ARG A 100 -6.33 10.34 0.39
N LYS A 101 -5.77 11.06 1.36
CA LYS A 101 -5.21 12.40 1.12
C LYS A 101 -4.09 12.34 0.10
N ILE A 102 -3.21 11.34 0.19
CA ILE A 102 -2.16 11.09 -0.80
C ILE A 102 -2.77 10.86 -2.18
N ILE A 103 -3.78 9.99 -2.31
CA ILE A 103 -4.49 9.76 -3.57
C ILE A 103 -5.04 11.07 -4.15
N PHE A 104 -5.73 11.88 -3.35
CA PHE A 104 -6.28 13.16 -3.82
C PHE A 104 -5.19 14.17 -4.24
N GLU A 105 -4.07 14.21 -3.53
CA GLU A 105 -2.93 15.05 -3.90
C GLU A 105 -2.27 14.59 -5.20
N LEU A 106 -2.13 13.27 -5.40
CA LEU A 106 -1.61 12.71 -6.64
C LEU A 106 -2.46 13.09 -7.84
N VAL A 107 -3.79 13.04 -7.73
CA VAL A 107 -4.70 13.45 -8.82
C VAL A 107 -4.38 14.87 -9.28
N LYS A 108 -4.28 15.82 -8.33
CA LYS A 108 -3.96 17.22 -8.64
C LYS A 108 -2.57 17.35 -9.26
N LYS A 109 -1.56 16.69 -8.67
CA LYS A 109 -0.18 16.78 -9.15
C LYS A 109 0.03 16.14 -10.52
N PHE A 110 -0.75 15.12 -10.88
CA PHE A 110 -0.68 14.52 -12.22
C PHE A 110 -1.21 15.46 -13.29
N GLU A 111 -2.25 16.25 -12.96
CA GLU A 111 -2.78 17.30 -13.84
C GLU A 111 -1.78 18.45 -14.00
N GLU A 112 -1.10 18.84 -12.91
CA GLU A 112 -0.14 19.96 -12.90
C GLU A 112 1.22 19.59 -13.52
N ASN A 113 1.69 18.34 -13.35
CA ASN A 113 3.02 17.92 -13.74
C ASN A 113 3.05 16.45 -14.22
N VAL A 114 3.04 16.28 -15.55
CA VAL A 114 3.11 14.95 -16.19
C VAL A 114 4.38 14.17 -15.82
N ARG A 115 5.50 14.85 -15.55
CA ARG A 115 6.75 14.18 -15.14
C ARG A 115 6.61 13.57 -13.74
N PHE A 116 5.85 14.21 -12.85
CA PHE A 116 5.58 13.69 -11.50
C PHE A 116 4.81 12.37 -11.54
N LYS A 117 3.88 12.20 -12.48
CA LYS A 117 3.20 10.91 -12.74
C LYS A 117 4.21 9.78 -12.97
N TRP A 118 5.18 10.01 -13.84
CA TRP A 118 6.17 9.00 -14.20
C TRP A 118 7.13 8.68 -13.05
N ILE A 119 7.39 9.64 -12.15
CA ILE A 119 8.15 9.38 -10.91
C ILE A 119 7.39 8.39 -10.02
N VAL A 120 6.08 8.62 -9.82
CA VAL A 120 5.22 7.72 -9.04
C VAL A 120 5.16 6.32 -9.66
N VAL A 121 4.96 6.25 -10.99
CA VAL A 121 4.96 4.99 -11.74
C VAL A 121 6.29 4.24 -11.58
N ALA A 122 7.44 4.92 -11.71
CA ALA A 122 8.74 4.28 -11.56
C ALA A 122 8.94 3.68 -10.16
N ILE A 123 8.45 4.34 -9.12
CA ILE A 123 8.56 3.85 -7.73
C ILE A 123 7.69 2.61 -7.52
N GLY A 124 6.43 2.64 -7.95
CA GLY A 124 5.57 1.47 -7.82
C GLY A 124 6.05 0.30 -8.67
N LEU A 125 6.54 0.54 -9.89
CA LEU A 125 7.15 -0.50 -10.71
C LEU A 125 8.42 -1.07 -10.05
N SER A 126 9.24 -0.23 -9.41
CA SER A 126 10.39 -0.72 -8.63
C SER A 126 9.93 -1.64 -7.50
N GLN A 127 8.85 -1.28 -6.78
CA GLN A 127 8.29 -2.13 -5.74
C GLN A 127 7.78 -3.47 -6.30
N MET A 128 7.00 -3.45 -7.38
CA MET A 128 6.55 -4.65 -8.08
C MET A 128 7.72 -5.55 -8.51
N LEU A 129 8.76 -4.95 -9.11
CA LEU A 129 9.91 -5.70 -9.61
C LEU A 129 10.79 -6.27 -8.49
N LYS A 130 10.61 -5.91 -7.21
CA LYS A 130 11.32 -6.59 -6.11
C LYS A 130 10.84 -8.03 -5.89
N GLU A 131 9.67 -8.38 -6.40
CA GLU A 131 9.16 -9.75 -6.38
C GLU A 131 10.05 -10.72 -7.17
N LEU A 132 10.92 -10.22 -8.06
CA LEU A 132 12.00 -11.01 -8.66
C LEU A 132 12.98 -11.60 -7.64
N SER A 133 12.95 -11.16 -6.38
CA SER A 133 13.74 -11.74 -5.29
C SER A 133 13.33 -13.17 -4.94
N THR A 134 12.05 -13.51 -5.14
CA THR A 134 11.44 -14.80 -4.76
C THR A 134 10.86 -15.55 -5.96
N HIS A 135 10.62 -14.87 -7.08
CA HIS A 135 9.97 -15.43 -8.26
C HIS A 135 10.93 -15.80 -9.39
N VAL A 136 12.17 -16.14 -9.04
CA VAL A 136 13.20 -16.61 -9.97
C VAL A 136 13.72 -17.98 -9.55
N THR A 137 14.03 -18.82 -10.54
CA THR A 137 14.67 -20.11 -10.29
C THR A 137 16.12 -19.93 -9.87
N THR A 138 16.62 -20.79 -8.99
CA THR A 138 18.03 -20.81 -8.59
C THR A 138 18.95 -21.08 -9.77
N GLU A 139 18.49 -21.86 -10.76
CA GLU A 139 19.25 -22.10 -12.00
C GLU A 139 19.50 -20.81 -12.78
N LEU A 140 18.49 -19.96 -12.97
CA LEU A 140 18.66 -18.66 -13.63
C LEU A 140 19.68 -17.78 -12.88
N VAL A 141 19.61 -17.77 -11.55
CA VAL A 141 20.53 -17.01 -10.69
C VAL A 141 21.97 -17.52 -10.82
N PHE A 142 22.17 -18.83 -10.73
CA PHE A 142 23.52 -19.43 -10.82
C PHE A 142 24.11 -19.31 -12.23
N ASN A 143 23.29 -19.46 -13.28
CA ASN A 143 23.71 -19.24 -14.66
C ASN A 143 24.11 -17.78 -14.94
N ALA A 144 23.57 -16.83 -14.18
CA ALA A 144 24.00 -15.42 -14.21
C ALA A 144 25.36 -15.18 -13.52
N GLY A 145 25.94 -16.21 -12.87
CA GLY A 145 27.17 -16.09 -12.10
C GLY A 145 26.99 -15.30 -10.81
N LEU A 146 25.84 -15.47 -10.15
CA LEU A 146 25.48 -14.86 -8.87
C LEU A 146 25.15 -15.96 -7.84
N SER A 147 25.42 -15.70 -6.57
CA SER A 147 24.82 -16.50 -5.49
C SER A 147 23.38 -16.05 -5.23
N ALA A 148 22.58 -16.88 -4.55
CA ALA A 148 21.23 -16.49 -4.13
C ALA A 148 21.26 -15.27 -3.17
N ILE A 149 22.30 -15.16 -2.35
CA ILE A 149 22.50 -14.04 -1.43
C ILE A 149 22.79 -12.75 -2.23
N ASP A 150 23.68 -12.82 -3.22
CA ASP A 150 24.00 -11.65 -4.06
C ASP A 150 22.77 -11.18 -4.84
N TRP A 151 21.99 -12.11 -5.39
CA TRP A 151 20.73 -11.79 -6.06
C TRP A 151 19.78 -11.05 -5.12
N HIS A 152 19.51 -11.63 -3.95
CA HIS A 152 18.57 -11.06 -2.99
C HIS A 152 19.02 -9.68 -2.46
N LYS A 153 20.33 -9.49 -2.25
CA LYS A 153 20.89 -8.22 -1.79
C LYS A 153 20.79 -7.12 -2.87
N GLU A 154 21.07 -7.46 -4.12
CA GLU A 154 21.16 -6.49 -5.21
C GLU A 154 19.82 -6.22 -5.91
N ILE A 155 18.83 -7.11 -5.75
CA ILE A 155 17.55 -7.01 -6.46
C ILE A 155 16.84 -5.69 -6.18
N SER A 156 16.89 -5.18 -4.95
CA SER A 156 16.22 -3.91 -4.64
C SER A 156 16.79 -2.74 -5.43
N THR A 157 18.11 -2.72 -5.67
CA THR A 157 18.76 -1.71 -6.52
C THR A 157 18.47 -1.98 -7.99
N ALA A 158 18.53 -3.25 -8.41
CA ALA A 158 18.23 -3.66 -9.77
C ALA A 158 16.80 -3.24 -10.15
N SER A 159 15.79 -3.58 -9.34
CA SER A 159 14.38 -3.25 -9.58
C SER A 159 14.15 -1.76 -9.82
N THR A 160 14.82 -0.88 -9.09
CA THR A 160 14.77 0.57 -9.34
C THR A 160 15.34 0.94 -10.70
N GLN A 161 16.50 0.38 -11.08
CA GLN A 161 17.10 0.65 -12.39
C GLN A 161 16.27 0.05 -13.54
N LEU A 162 15.72 -1.15 -13.37
CA LEU A 162 14.83 -1.81 -14.33
C LEU A 162 13.57 -0.96 -14.56
N ALA A 163 12.95 -0.46 -13.48
CA ALA A 163 11.78 0.41 -13.54
C ALA A 163 12.08 1.76 -14.24
N LEU A 164 13.20 2.40 -13.90
CA LEU A 164 13.63 3.64 -14.54
C LEU A 164 13.90 3.44 -16.03
N GLN A 165 14.57 2.35 -16.41
CA GLN A 165 14.80 2.00 -17.81
C GLN A 165 13.47 1.80 -18.56
N LEU A 166 12.49 1.14 -17.93
CA LEU A 166 11.16 0.97 -18.52
C LEU A 166 10.45 2.32 -18.70
N VAL A 167 10.45 3.16 -17.68
CA VAL A 167 9.76 4.47 -17.74
C VAL A 167 10.44 5.48 -18.68
N SER A 168 11.76 5.38 -18.84
CA SER A 168 12.54 6.28 -19.71
C SER A 168 12.09 6.31 -21.17
N THR A 169 11.33 5.29 -21.63
CA THR A 169 10.79 5.26 -22.98
C THR A 169 9.64 6.23 -23.18
N TRP A 170 8.99 6.65 -22.09
CA TRP A 170 7.90 7.64 -22.10
C TRP A 170 8.31 8.96 -21.46
N CYS A 171 9.16 8.92 -20.43
CA CYS A 171 9.67 10.10 -19.76
C CYS A 171 11.05 9.82 -19.17
N ASP A 172 12.07 10.53 -19.65
CA ASP A 172 13.43 10.42 -19.14
C ASP A 172 13.51 10.99 -17.72
N ILE A 173 13.47 10.11 -16.70
CA ILE A 173 13.55 10.45 -15.28
C ILE A 173 14.95 10.14 -14.79
N LYS A 174 15.60 11.13 -14.19
CA LYS A 174 16.88 10.91 -13.52
C LYS A 174 16.64 10.24 -12.17
N PRO A 175 17.51 9.30 -11.75
CA PRO A 175 17.33 8.62 -10.47
C PRO A 175 17.24 9.57 -9.27
N GLU A 176 17.94 10.71 -9.29
CA GLU A 176 17.90 11.70 -8.23
C GLU A 176 16.52 12.35 -8.06
N GLU A 177 15.68 12.31 -9.10
CA GLU A 177 14.32 12.85 -9.05
C GLU A 177 13.36 11.94 -8.28
N LEU A 178 13.71 10.68 -8.05
CA LEU A 178 12.92 9.79 -7.18
C LEU A 178 12.86 10.30 -5.74
N ASN A 179 13.92 10.98 -5.28
CA ASN A 179 13.99 11.56 -3.93
C ASN A 179 13.07 12.78 -3.77
N LYS A 180 12.70 13.47 -4.86
CA LYS A 180 11.81 14.63 -4.81
C LYS A 180 10.39 14.28 -4.36
N LEU A 181 10.01 13.01 -4.44
CA LEU A 181 8.70 12.54 -3.98
C LEU A 181 8.58 12.62 -2.44
N GLU A 182 9.63 12.22 -1.71
CA GLU A 182 9.65 12.27 -0.23
C GLU A 182 9.45 13.70 0.28
N GLU A 183 10.14 14.65 -0.34
CA GLU A 183 10.01 16.10 -0.06
C GLU A 183 8.61 16.61 -0.43
N SER A 184 8.04 16.13 -1.54
CA SER A 184 6.76 16.57 -2.09
C SER A 184 5.53 16.03 -1.35
N LEU A 185 5.64 14.90 -0.64
CA LEU A 185 4.55 14.27 0.12
C LEU A 185 4.65 14.52 1.63
N ASN A 186 5.45 15.51 2.05
CA ASN A 186 5.60 15.95 3.45
C ASN A 186 5.84 14.80 4.45
N ASN A 187 6.95 14.06 4.29
CA ASN A 187 7.54 13.16 5.30
C ASN A 187 6.67 12.02 5.87
N ASN A 188 5.61 11.61 5.19
CA ASN A 188 4.80 10.47 5.64
C ASN A 188 5.34 9.09 5.22
N PHE A 189 6.45 9.05 4.48
CA PHE A 189 7.08 7.82 4.01
C PHE A 189 8.44 7.66 4.67
N SER A 190 8.61 6.60 5.46
CA SER A 190 9.92 6.21 6.00
C SER A 190 10.73 5.36 5.01
N TYR A 191 10.20 5.11 3.82
CA TYR A 191 10.81 4.20 2.86
C TYR A 191 11.83 4.94 2.00
N LYS A 192 13.10 4.91 2.43
CA LYS A 192 14.21 5.32 1.57
C LYS A 192 14.21 4.44 0.33
N ILE A 193 13.92 5.02 -0.83
CA ILE A 193 14.09 4.32 -2.10
C ILE A 193 15.59 4.04 -2.25
N PRO A 194 16.03 2.77 -2.27
CA PRO A 194 17.43 2.45 -2.38
C PRO A 194 17.92 2.91 -3.75
N TYR A 195 18.69 3.99 -3.74
CA TYR A 195 19.45 4.47 -4.88
C TYR A 195 20.94 4.39 -4.54
N THR A 196 21.70 3.76 -5.43
CA THR A 196 23.16 3.81 -5.40
C THR A 196 23.65 4.46 -6.68
N GLN A 197 24.47 5.50 -6.55
CA GLN A 197 25.15 6.21 -7.66
C GLN A 197 26.24 5.38 -8.37
N GLY A 198 26.33 4.06 -8.10
CA GLY A 198 27.37 3.19 -8.63
C GLY A 198 26.85 2.19 -9.66
N LYS A 199 27.63 1.93 -10.71
CA LYS A 199 27.46 0.73 -11.55
C LYS A 199 27.85 -0.49 -10.71
N SER A 200 26.87 -1.32 -10.35
CA SER A 200 27.09 -2.62 -9.72
C SER A 200 27.17 -3.68 -10.81
N ASP A 201 28.29 -4.41 -10.87
CA ASP A 201 28.46 -5.54 -11.81
C ASP A 201 27.36 -6.59 -11.62
N ASN A 202 26.89 -6.77 -10.37
CA ASN A 202 25.81 -7.70 -10.05
C ASN A 202 24.46 -7.22 -10.61
N VAL A 203 24.17 -5.91 -10.55
CA VAL A 203 22.96 -5.37 -11.19
C VAL A 203 23.00 -5.57 -12.71
N GLU A 204 24.16 -5.39 -13.35
CA GLU A 204 24.32 -5.65 -14.78
C GLU A 204 24.23 -7.15 -15.12
N LYS A 205 24.65 -8.05 -14.22
CA LYS A 205 24.39 -9.50 -14.37
C LYS A 205 22.90 -9.81 -14.28
N ILE A 206 22.18 -9.22 -13.32
CA ILE A 206 20.71 -9.38 -13.16
C ILE A 206 19.99 -8.91 -14.44
N LYS A 207 20.28 -7.70 -14.93
CA LYS A 207 19.70 -7.16 -16.18
C LYS A 207 19.90 -8.11 -17.37
N ARG A 208 21.12 -8.64 -17.53
CA ARG A 208 21.46 -9.58 -18.61
C ARG A 208 20.74 -10.91 -18.47
N ALA A 209 20.69 -11.49 -17.26
CA ALA A 209 19.99 -12.74 -16.99
C ALA A 209 18.50 -12.62 -17.31
N LEU A 210 17.88 -11.50 -16.94
CA LEU A 210 16.50 -11.16 -17.25
C LEU A 210 16.28 -10.70 -18.70
N LYS A 211 17.34 -10.66 -19.54
CA LYS A 211 17.30 -10.12 -20.91
C LYS A 211 16.50 -8.82 -20.98
N TRP A 212 16.74 -7.92 -20.01
CA TRP A 212 15.79 -6.87 -19.66
C TRP A 212 15.45 -5.94 -20.81
N ASP A 213 16.41 -5.64 -21.70
CA ASP A 213 16.15 -4.81 -22.89
C ASP A 213 15.00 -5.38 -23.75
N LYS A 214 14.94 -6.71 -23.91
CA LYS A 214 13.85 -7.38 -24.66
C LYS A 214 12.54 -7.37 -23.88
N VAL A 215 12.61 -7.56 -22.56
CA VAL A 215 11.44 -7.48 -21.67
C VAL A 215 10.85 -6.08 -21.72
N ALA A 216 11.67 -5.04 -21.51
CA ALA A 216 11.27 -3.65 -21.58
C ALA A 216 10.64 -3.31 -22.94
N GLN A 217 11.25 -3.71 -24.06
CA GLN A 217 10.65 -3.53 -25.40
C GLN A 217 9.26 -4.18 -25.54
N SER A 218 9.03 -5.33 -24.91
CA SER A 218 7.72 -5.98 -24.91
C SER A 218 6.72 -5.23 -24.04
N LEU A 219 7.15 -4.72 -22.88
CA LEU A 219 6.30 -3.98 -21.93
C LEU A 219 5.97 -2.57 -22.42
N ASN A 220 6.85 -1.92 -23.19
CA ASN A 220 6.63 -0.59 -23.75
C ASN A 220 5.38 -0.49 -24.63
N LYS A 221 4.94 -1.62 -25.20
CA LYS A 221 3.71 -1.68 -26.02
C LYS A 221 2.43 -1.70 -25.18
N GLU A 222 2.56 -1.78 -23.87
CA GLU A 222 1.47 -1.95 -22.91
C GLU A 222 1.43 -0.77 -21.91
N GLU A 223 1.74 0.45 -22.39
CA GLU A 223 1.90 1.68 -21.59
C GLU A 223 0.80 1.88 -20.54
N GLU A 224 -0.46 1.72 -20.93
CA GLU A 224 -1.59 1.94 -20.02
C GLU A 224 -1.60 0.92 -18.87
N VAL A 225 -1.32 -0.35 -19.17
CA VAL A 225 -1.27 -1.42 -18.16
C VAL A 225 -0.10 -1.20 -17.22
N ILE A 226 1.08 -0.84 -17.75
CA ILE A 226 2.27 -0.56 -16.96
C ILE A 226 2.09 0.68 -16.09
N THR A 227 1.46 1.72 -16.61
CA THR A 227 1.13 2.94 -15.85
C THR A 227 0.18 2.60 -14.71
N ALA A 228 -0.87 1.81 -14.98
CA ALA A 228 -1.81 1.40 -13.95
C ALA A 228 -1.14 0.56 -12.85
N LEU A 229 -0.33 -0.43 -13.24
CA LEU A 229 0.43 -1.26 -12.31
C LEU A 229 1.38 -0.41 -11.45
N GLY A 230 2.11 0.52 -12.05
CA GLY A 230 3.00 1.41 -11.32
C GLY A 230 2.25 2.26 -10.29
N ILE A 231 1.06 2.79 -10.62
CA ILE A 231 0.26 3.54 -9.65
C ILE A 231 -0.27 2.63 -8.54
N LEU A 232 -0.82 1.46 -8.87
CA LEU A 232 -1.40 0.54 -7.89
C LEU A 232 -0.34 0.05 -6.89
N TRP A 233 0.83 -0.37 -7.36
CA TRP A 233 1.94 -0.77 -6.50
C TRP A 233 2.53 0.39 -5.69
N PHE A 234 2.46 1.63 -6.20
CA PHE A 234 2.82 2.79 -5.41
C PHE A 234 1.85 3.00 -4.24
N ILE A 235 0.54 2.89 -4.49
CA ILE A 235 -0.46 2.98 -3.41
C ILE A 235 -0.31 1.83 -2.42
N ASP A 236 0.01 0.62 -2.87
CA ASP A 236 0.32 -0.49 -1.98
C ASP A 236 1.53 -0.20 -1.05
N LEU A 237 2.57 0.41 -1.59
CA LEU A 237 3.69 0.90 -0.78
C LEU A 237 3.22 1.93 0.27
N CYS A 238 2.25 2.79 -0.04
CA CYS A 238 1.64 3.72 0.92
C CYS A 238 0.89 2.99 2.03
N LEU A 239 0.12 1.96 1.68
CA LEU A 239 -0.61 1.13 2.64
C LEU A 239 0.35 0.41 3.60
N THR A 240 1.34 -0.28 3.02
CA THR A 240 2.32 -1.07 3.77
C THR A 240 3.19 -0.20 4.68
N SER A 241 3.64 0.95 4.20
CA SER A 241 4.45 1.88 5.01
C SER A 241 3.67 2.50 6.18
N LYS A 242 2.34 2.64 6.06
CA LYS A 242 1.47 3.06 7.16
C LYS A 242 1.09 1.90 8.09
N GLY A 243 1.43 0.65 7.73
CA GLY A 243 1.10 -0.55 8.48
C GLY A 243 -0.39 -0.83 8.47
N ILE A 244 -1.07 -0.62 7.32
CA ILE A 244 -2.44 -1.08 7.12
C ILE A 244 -2.40 -2.58 6.83
N GLU A 245 -3.15 -3.36 7.60
CA GLU A 245 -3.06 -4.83 7.63
C GLU A 245 -4.39 -5.50 7.27
N TYR A 246 -5.53 -4.84 7.53
CA TYR A 246 -6.84 -5.46 7.34
C TYR A 246 -7.31 -5.39 5.86
N PRO A 247 -7.73 -6.52 5.25
CA PRO A 247 -8.24 -6.55 3.88
C PRO A 247 -9.40 -5.58 3.64
N GLU A 248 -10.29 -5.39 4.63
CA GLU A 248 -11.41 -4.46 4.53
C GLU A 248 -10.97 -3.00 4.43
N SER A 249 -9.79 -2.66 4.97
CA SER A 249 -9.18 -1.32 4.84
C SER A 249 -8.49 -1.17 3.50
N ILE A 250 -7.77 -2.20 3.06
CA ILE A 250 -7.09 -2.24 1.76
C ILE A 250 -8.11 -2.11 0.63
N SER A 251 -9.23 -2.84 0.71
CA SER A 251 -10.31 -2.79 -0.28
C SER A 251 -10.87 -1.38 -0.49
N VAL A 252 -10.97 -0.57 0.57
CA VAL A 252 -11.45 0.81 0.49
C VAL A 252 -10.49 1.67 -0.32
N VAL A 253 -9.20 1.57 -0.01
CA VAL A 253 -8.15 2.31 -0.73
C VAL A 253 -8.02 1.84 -2.17
N ASN A 254 -8.16 0.53 -2.42
CA ASN A 254 -8.21 -0.05 -3.75
C ASN A 254 -9.33 0.61 -4.59
N GLU A 255 -10.56 0.61 -4.07
CA GLU A 255 -11.70 1.24 -4.75
C GLU A 255 -11.45 2.73 -5.05
N ASP A 256 -10.94 3.48 -4.08
CA ASP A 256 -10.64 4.90 -4.26
C ASP A 256 -9.54 5.13 -5.30
N THR A 257 -8.52 4.28 -5.32
CA THR A 257 -7.43 4.34 -6.32
C THR A 257 -7.96 4.13 -7.72
N TRP A 258 -8.82 3.12 -7.92
CA TRP A 258 -9.47 2.89 -9.20
C TRP A 258 -10.35 4.05 -9.63
N LYS A 259 -11.21 4.52 -8.73
CA LYS A 259 -12.18 5.58 -9.01
C LYS A 259 -11.51 6.93 -9.26
N LEU A 260 -10.43 7.25 -8.54
CA LEU A 260 -9.87 8.60 -8.51
C LEU A 260 -8.58 8.75 -9.32
N LEU A 261 -7.73 7.72 -9.40
CA LEU A 261 -6.46 7.79 -10.12
C LEU A 261 -6.51 7.04 -11.45
N ILE A 262 -6.81 5.75 -11.43
CA ILE A 262 -6.67 4.90 -12.62
C ILE A 262 -7.62 5.36 -13.73
N SER A 263 -8.90 5.54 -13.39
CA SER A 263 -9.93 6.01 -14.34
C SER A 263 -9.61 7.36 -15.01
N LYS A 264 -8.81 8.20 -14.34
CA LYS A 264 -8.40 9.52 -14.84
C LYS A 264 -7.07 9.51 -15.58
N THR A 265 -6.25 8.49 -15.37
CA THR A 265 -4.84 8.48 -15.82
C THR A 265 -4.62 7.56 -17.01
N VAL A 266 -5.44 6.53 -17.18
CA VAL A 266 -5.34 5.53 -18.27
C VAL A 266 -6.73 5.20 -18.82
N ARG A 267 -6.84 4.77 -20.08
CA ARG A 267 -8.15 4.51 -20.73
C ARG A 267 -8.74 3.13 -20.45
N LEU A 268 -8.17 2.40 -19.49
CA LEU A 268 -8.58 1.05 -19.14
C LEU A 268 -9.95 1.07 -18.46
N GLN A 269 -10.83 0.16 -18.89
CA GLN A 269 -12.26 0.22 -18.52
C GLN A 269 -12.57 -0.57 -17.26
N SER A 270 -11.72 -1.51 -16.85
CA SER A 270 -11.93 -2.29 -15.63
C SER A 270 -10.66 -3.00 -15.12
N GLU A 271 -10.66 -3.35 -13.84
CA GLU A 271 -9.66 -4.24 -13.24
C GLU A 271 -9.56 -5.59 -13.97
N ARG A 272 -10.69 -6.15 -14.41
CA ARG A 272 -10.73 -7.41 -15.18
C ARG A 272 -9.96 -7.32 -16.49
N GLU A 273 -10.04 -6.17 -17.16
CA GLU A 273 -9.28 -5.92 -18.38
C GLU A 273 -7.78 -5.95 -18.10
N ILE A 274 -7.34 -5.28 -17.02
CA ILE A 274 -5.94 -5.32 -16.58
C ILE A 274 -5.49 -6.74 -16.27
N VAL A 275 -6.26 -7.52 -15.49
CA VAL A 275 -5.92 -8.91 -15.16
C VAL A 275 -5.75 -9.75 -16.43
N LYS A 276 -6.63 -9.59 -17.41
CA LYS A 276 -6.51 -10.30 -18.69
C LYS A 276 -5.23 -9.89 -19.43
N ARG A 277 -4.94 -8.59 -19.52
CA ARG A 277 -3.75 -8.08 -20.21
C ARG A 277 -2.46 -8.48 -19.49
N ILE A 278 -2.45 -8.51 -18.16
CA ILE A 278 -1.34 -9.05 -17.35
C ILE A 278 -1.05 -10.50 -17.73
N LYS A 279 -2.08 -11.36 -17.82
CA LYS A 279 -1.89 -12.77 -18.23
C LYS A 279 -1.29 -12.87 -19.63
N GLU A 280 -1.75 -12.05 -20.58
CA GLU A 280 -1.18 -11.98 -21.92
C GLU A 280 0.29 -11.54 -21.91
N ILE A 281 0.63 -10.53 -21.09
CA ILE A 281 2.00 -10.04 -20.90
C ILE A 281 2.88 -11.14 -20.32
N CYS A 282 2.48 -11.77 -19.22
CA CYS A 282 3.26 -12.83 -18.56
C CYS A 282 3.54 -14.00 -19.52
N ASN A 283 2.54 -14.41 -20.31
CA ASN A 283 2.70 -15.43 -21.35
C ASN A 283 3.71 -15.03 -22.43
N LYS A 284 3.75 -13.76 -22.83
CA LYS A 284 4.77 -13.25 -23.77
C LYS A 284 6.16 -13.26 -23.13
N LEU A 285 6.29 -12.76 -21.89
CA LEU A 285 7.57 -12.65 -21.21
C LEU A 285 8.21 -14.01 -20.88
N ARG A 286 7.39 -15.02 -20.57
CA ARG A 286 7.86 -16.40 -20.38
C ARG A 286 8.62 -16.94 -21.59
N ARG A 287 8.28 -16.48 -22.80
CA ARG A 287 8.99 -16.86 -24.04
C ARG A 287 10.31 -16.11 -24.24
N ILE A 288 10.53 -15.01 -23.51
CA ILE A 288 11.77 -14.22 -23.59
C ILE A 288 12.80 -14.77 -22.60
N VAL A 289 12.36 -15.00 -21.36
CA VAL A 289 13.20 -15.46 -20.25
C VAL A 289 12.51 -16.63 -19.56
N GLU A 290 13.14 -17.79 -19.62
CA GLU A 290 12.78 -18.95 -18.84
C GLU A 290 13.32 -18.82 -17.41
N GLY A 291 12.69 -19.51 -16.45
CA GLY A 291 13.13 -19.48 -15.06
C GLY A 291 12.69 -18.26 -14.25
N VAL A 292 11.76 -17.45 -14.76
CA VAL A 292 11.05 -16.39 -14.03
C VAL A 292 9.56 -16.70 -13.96
N CYS A 293 8.96 -16.66 -12.77
CA CYS A 293 7.51 -16.72 -12.59
C CYS A 293 6.92 -15.32 -12.76
N TRP A 294 6.70 -14.91 -14.02
CA TRP A 294 6.22 -13.56 -14.33
C TRP A 294 4.86 -13.25 -13.71
N GLU A 295 4.00 -14.24 -13.51
CA GLU A 295 2.71 -14.06 -12.84
C GLU A 295 2.82 -13.67 -11.36
N GLY A 296 3.94 -13.98 -10.70
CA GLY A 296 4.21 -13.53 -9.34
C GLY A 296 4.94 -12.18 -9.28
N VAL A 297 5.46 -11.70 -10.41
CA VAL A 297 6.16 -10.41 -10.51
C VAL A 297 5.25 -9.32 -11.06
N ILE A 298 4.66 -9.55 -12.23
CA ILE A 298 3.73 -8.62 -12.88
C ILE A 298 2.32 -9.04 -12.51
N CYS A 299 1.85 -8.51 -11.38
CA CYS A 299 0.53 -8.80 -10.84
C CYS A 299 -0.08 -7.54 -10.22
N LEU A 300 -1.36 -7.62 -9.86
CA LEU A 300 -1.98 -6.62 -9.02
C LEU A 300 -1.46 -6.81 -7.58
N PRO A 301 -1.19 -5.74 -6.82
CA PRO A 301 -0.70 -5.87 -5.44
C PRO A 301 -1.71 -6.51 -4.47
N TRP A 302 -3.00 -6.52 -4.83
CA TRP A 302 -4.10 -6.98 -3.98
C TRP A 302 -4.93 -8.12 -4.62
N GLY A 303 -4.41 -8.76 -5.68
CA GLY A 303 -5.13 -9.72 -6.53
C GLY A 303 -4.68 -11.17 -6.42
#